data_AF-A0A3P3E032-F1
#
_entry.id   AF-A0A3P3E032-F1
#
_cell.length_a   1.000
_cell.length_b   1.000
_cell.length_c   1.000
_cell.angle_alpha   90.00
_cell.angle_beta   90.00
_cell.angle_gamma   90.00
#
_symmetry.space_group_name_H-M   'P 1'
#
loop_
_entity.id
_entity.type
_entity.pdbx_description
1 polymer ?
#
loop_
_entity_poly.entity_id
_entity_poly.type
_entity_poly.pdbx_seq_one_letter_code
_entity_poly.pdbx_strand_id
1 'polypeptide(L)' 'MSINVPPSVAMVLNEADFPGPVSEVFISELERQRGLTFPGEYRAFPMRYGAALLPGFEVYGLVPSAIEGHPVHACEGIIE' A
#
# COMPACT_ATOMS: atom_id res chain seq x y z
N MET A 1 10.89 16.89 3.75
CA MET A 1 12.12 16.07 3.70
C MET A 1 12.23 15.49 2.31
N SER A 2 13.24 15.89 1.53
CA SER A 2 13.51 15.26 0.23
C SER A 2 14.37 14.03 0.49
N ILE A 3 13.77 12.85 0.39
CA ILE A 3 14.49 11.58 0.49
C ILE A 3 15.18 11.36 -0.85
N ASN A 4 16.51 11.26 -0.85
CA ASN A 4 17.27 10.95 -2.05
C ASN A 4 17.16 9.44 -2.31
N VAL A 5 16.25 9.05 -3.20
CA VAL A 5 16.02 7.64 -3.57
C VAL A 5 17.09 7.24 -4.61
N PRO A 6 17.91 6.22 -4.35
CA PRO A 6 18.90 5.76 -5.33
C PRO A 6 18.24 5.38 -6.66
N PRO A 7 18.89 5.59 -7.82
CA PRO A 7 18.32 5.28 -9.13
C PRO A 7 17.88 3.81 -9.28
N SER A 8 18.62 2.88 -8.69
CA SER A 8 18.27 1.45 -8.67
C SER A 8 16.98 1.17 -7.92
N VAL A 9 16.73 1.89 -6.82
CA VAL A 9 15.49 1.78 -6.05
C VAL A 9 14.33 2.45 -6.81
N ALA A 10 14.57 3.58 -7.46
CA ALA A 10 13.56 4.24 -8.29
C ALA A 10 13.13 3.38 -9.49
N MET A 11 14.07 2.65 -10.11
CA MET A 11 13.77 1.72 -11.20
C MET A 11 12.86 0.57 -10.74
N VAL A 12 13.18 -0.04 -9.60
CA VAL A 12 12.36 -1.11 -9.01
C VAL A 12 10.97 -0.61 -8.62
N LEU A 13 10.86 0.63 -8.11
CA LEU A 13 9.58 1.24 -7.77
C LEU A 13 8.73 1.61 -9.00
N ASN A 14 9.32 1.83 -10.17
CA ASN A 14 8.58 2.07 -11.42
C ASN A 14 7.96 0.78 -11.98
N GLU A 15 8.56 -0.36 -11.69
CA GLU A 15 8.05 -1.69 -12.10
C GLU A 15 7.11 -2.30 -11.05
N ALA A 16 6.82 -1.56 -9.98
CA ALA A 16 5.98 -2.03 -8.90
C ALA A 16 4.50 -1.72 -9.14
N ASP A 17 3.66 -2.70 -8.84
CA ASP A 17 2.22 -2.52 -8.78
C ASP A 17 1.81 -2.11 -7.35
N PHE A 18 1.14 -0.97 -7.26
CA PHE A 18 0.62 -0.44 -6.00
C PHE A 18 -0.92 -0.39 -6.07
N PRO A 19 -1.64 -1.08 -5.16
CA PRO A 19 -3.09 -0.99 -5.08
C PRO A 19 -3.59 0.42 -4.74
N GLY A 20 -2.71 1.25 -4.18
CA GLY A 20 -2.98 2.65 -3.88
C GLY A 20 -3.03 2.93 -2.38
N PRO A 21 -3.01 4.23 -2.00
CA PRO A 21 -2.90 4.65 -0.62
C PRO A 21 -4.14 4.30 0.21
N VAL A 22 -3.95 4.03 1.50
CA VAL A 22 -5.03 3.98 2.51
C VAL A 22 -5.05 5.24 3.38
N SER A 23 -6.25 5.63 3.82
CA SER A 23 -6.42 6.80 4.67
C SER A 23 -5.95 6.55 6.11
N GLU A 24 -5.55 7.62 6.80
CA GLU A 24 -5.22 7.57 8.23
C GLU A 24 -6.40 7.07 9.08
N VAL A 25 -7.63 7.44 8.69
CA VAL A 25 -8.86 6.98 9.33
C VAL A 25 -8.99 5.46 9.22
N PHE A 26 -8.73 4.90 8.04
CA PHE A 26 -8.76 3.44 7.82
C PHE A 26 -7.74 2.71 8.70
N ILE A 27 -6.51 3.20 8.74
CA ILE A 27 -5.44 2.59 9.55
C ILE A 27 -5.80 2.64 11.03
N SER A 28 -6.31 3.78 11.51
CA SER A 28 -6.69 3.95 12.91
C SER A 28 -7.88 3.06 13.30
N GLU A 29 -8.84 2.87 12.39
CA GLU A 29 -9.96 1.94 12.59
C GLU A 29 -9.47 0.50 12.67
N LEU A 30 -8.56 0.09 11.79
CA LEU A 30 -7.99 -1.26 11.77
C LEU A 30 -7.18 -1.56 13.03
N GLU A 31 -6.33 -0.62 13.47
CA GLU A 31 -5.59 -0.69 14.74
C GLU A 31 -6.54 -0.88 15.93
N ARG A 32 -7.63 -0.10 15.96
CA ARG A 32 -8.67 -0.20 16.99
C ARG A 32 -9.35 -1.57 16.97
N GLN A 33 -9.77 -2.05 15.79
CA GLN A 33 -10.45 -3.34 15.63
C GLN A 33 -9.57 -4.54 16.00
N ARG A 34 -8.27 -4.44 15.72
CA ARG A 34 -7.29 -5.51 15.96
C ARG A 34 -6.57 -5.39 17.30
N GLY A 35 -6.79 -4.30 18.05
CA GLY A 35 -6.15 -4.06 19.34
C GLY A 35 -4.63 -3.91 19.25
N LEU A 36 -4.13 -3.35 18.14
CA LEU A 36 -2.70 -3.17 17.88
C LEU A 36 -2.40 -1.73 17.49
N THR A 37 -1.12 -1.36 17.48
CA THR A 37 -0.65 -0.07 16.97
C THR A 37 0.50 -0.31 16.01
N PHE A 38 0.40 0.24 14.81
CA PHE A 38 1.47 0.15 13.84
C PHE A 38 2.58 1.16 14.14
N PRO A 39 3.86 0.79 13.91
CA PRO A 39 4.95 1.75 13.93
C PRO A 39 4.73 2.89 12.94
N GLY A 40 5.16 4.11 13.28
CA GLY A 40 4.95 5.30 12.42
C GLY A 40 5.56 5.15 11.02
N GLU A 41 6.74 4.53 10.92
CA GLU A 41 7.37 4.22 9.63
C GLU A 41 6.55 3.22 8.81
N TYR A 42 5.94 2.23 9.48
CA TYR A 42 5.01 1.33 8.81
C TYR A 42 3.77 2.10 8.36
N ARG A 43 3.12 2.94 9.18
CA ARG A 43 1.92 3.72 8.75
C ARG A 43 2.18 4.53 7.49
N ALA A 44 3.36 5.13 7.37
CA ALA A 44 3.73 5.92 6.20
C ALA A 44 3.72 5.09 4.90
N PHE A 45 4.00 3.78 4.96
CA PHE A 45 4.03 2.92 3.80
C PHE A 45 2.62 2.67 3.21
N PRO A 46 1.62 2.10 3.93
CA PRO A 46 0.28 1.94 3.39
C PRO A 46 -0.40 3.27 3.07
N MET A 47 -0.11 4.35 3.81
CA MET A 47 -0.64 5.68 3.48
C MET A 47 -0.20 6.21 2.12
N ARG A 48 0.90 5.66 1.57
CA ARG A 48 1.42 6.07 0.26
C ARG A 48 1.18 5.03 -0.83
N TYR A 49 1.31 3.75 -0.49
CA TYR A 49 1.33 2.65 -1.47
C TYR A 49 0.23 1.61 -1.23
N GLY A 50 -0.33 1.55 -0.03
CA GLY A 50 -1.22 0.47 0.42
C GLY A 50 -0.44 -0.81 0.67
N ALA A 51 -0.08 -1.48 -0.42
CA ALA A 51 0.81 -2.64 -0.49
C ALA A 51 1.70 -2.50 -1.74
N ALA A 52 2.66 -3.40 -1.95
CA ALA A 52 3.46 -3.38 -3.17
C ALA A 52 3.72 -4.79 -3.69
N LEU A 53 3.51 -5.00 -4.98
CA LEU A 53 3.98 -6.16 -5.72
C LEU A 53 5.13 -5.70 -6.60
N LEU A 54 6.32 -6.26 -6.40
CA LEU A 54 7.51 -5.93 -7.15
C LEU A 54 8.06 -7.18 -7.84
N PRO A 55 8.90 -7.04 -8.88
CA PRO A 55 9.52 -8.18 -9.53
C PRO A 55 10.28 -9.07 -8.52
N GLY A 56 9.74 -10.25 -8.24
CA GLY A 56 10.34 -11.24 -7.36
C GLY A 56 10.17 -10.99 -5.85
N PHE A 57 9.43 -9.96 -5.41
CA PHE A 57 9.10 -9.80 -4.00
C PHE A 57 7.77 -9.06 -3.76
N GLU A 58 7.12 -9.39 -2.64
CA GLU A 58 5.86 -8.79 -2.21
C GLU A 58 6.05 -8.08 -0.86
N VAL A 59 5.53 -6.86 -0.76
CA VAL A 59 5.43 -6.13 0.50
C VAL A 59 3.98 -6.13 0.95
N TYR A 60 3.69 -6.96 1.95
CA TYR A 60 2.38 -6.97 2.60
C TYR A 60 2.09 -5.62 3.25
N GLY A 61 0.87 -5.15 3.02
CA GLY A 61 0.40 -3.88 3.54
C GLY A 61 -1.10 -3.89 3.72
N LEU A 62 -1.71 -2.73 3.57
CA LEU A 62 -3.14 -2.54 3.75
C LEU A 62 -3.79 -2.11 2.43
N VAL A 63 -4.81 -2.86 2.03
CA VAL A 63 -5.62 -2.53 0.86
C VAL A 63 -7.05 -2.20 1.31
N PRO A 64 -7.68 -1.14 0.78
CA PRO A 64 -9.03 -0.72 1.19
C PRO A 64 -10.09 -1.83 1.07
N SER A 65 -9.84 -2.82 0.22
CA SER A 65 -10.71 -3.96 -0.06
C SER A 65 -10.60 -5.12 0.94
N ALA A 66 -9.61 -5.13 1.83
CA ALA A 66 -9.39 -6.25 2.75
C ALA A 66 -10.30 -6.23 4.00
N ILE A 67 -11.25 -5.29 4.09
CA ILE A 67 -12.38 -5.40 5.03
C ILE A 67 -13.44 -6.27 4.36
N GLU A 68 -13.59 -7.50 4.88
CA GLU A 68 -14.54 -8.52 4.45
C GLU A 68 -15.88 -7.91 4.01
N GLY A 69 -16.21 -8.06 2.72
CA GLY A 69 -17.58 -7.86 2.21
C GLY A 69 -17.80 -6.83 1.10
N HIS A 70 -16.78 -6.14 0.59
CA HIS A 70 -16.96 -5.19 -0.52
C HIS A 70 -16.22 -5.65 -1.80
N PRO A 71 -16.91 -5.84 -2.93
CA PRO A 71 -16.27 -6.31 -4.16
C PRO A 71 -15.29 -5.27 -4.70
N VAL A 72 -14.08 -5.72 -4.99
CA VAL A 72 -13.11 -4.94 -5.76
C VAL A 72 -13.55 -4.89 -7.21
N HIS A 73 -13.86 -3.69 -7.69
CA HIS A 73 -13.53 -3.39 -9.07
C HIS A 73 -12.01 -3.30 -9.11
N ALA A 74 -11.35 -4.44 -9.39
CA ALA A 74 -10.00 -4.42 -9.91
C ALA A 74 -9.98 -3.44 -11.09
N CYS A 75 -8.90 -2.69 -11.23
CA CYS A 75 -8.71 -1.75 -12.33
C CYS A 75 -9.02 -2.43 -13.69
N GLU A 76 -10.23 -2.25 -14.19
CA GLU A 76 -10.53 -2.46 -15.61
C GLU A 76 -10.16 -1.16 -16.33
N GLY A 77 -9.05 -1.22 -17.05
CA GLY A 77 -8.47 -0.15 -17.84
C GLY A 77 -6.95 -0.18 -17.69
N ILE A 78 -6.13 -0.46 -18.70
CA ILE A 78 -6.31 -0.35 -20.15
C ILE A 78 -5.37 -1.39 -20.78
N ILE A 79 -5.91 -2.34 -21.54
CA ILE A 79 -5.23 -2.92 -22.69
C ILE A 79 -6.26 -2.91 -23.82
N GLU A 80 -6.24 -1.86 -24.62
CA GLU A 80 -6.15 -1.85 -26.09
C GLU A 80 -5.93 -0.40 -26.56
#